data_AF-A0A0U3EED2-F1
#
_entry.id   AF-A0A0U3EED2-F1
#
_cell.length_a   1.000
_cell.length_b   1.000
_cell.length_c   1.000
_cell.angle_alpha   90.00
_cell.angle_beta   90.00
_cell.angle_gamma   90.00
#
_symmetry.space_group_name_H-M   'P 1'
#
loop_
_entity.id
_entity.type
_entity.pdbx_description
1 polymer ?
#
loop_
_entity_poly.entity_id
_entity_poly.type
_entity_poly.pdbx_seq_one_letter_code
_entity_poly.pdbx_strand_id
1 'polypeptide(L)'
;MILLASGSAYAFSKCYEKASTVTVPVIGVTFTENGMEGVVGNLTVVVAYPGSGSIYVSSEPLTQVDTQGIARIAVLVASAIAKKDWTKYDFFFRFKTPSVIVGGPSAGMAMTVAVYAALTNQKPKTNVAGTGTISPDGTIGPVGGTYYKLQAAAEKGYTVFLLPFGEENATISRATTINSPFGVIKTIKSEEVNLIDFGKKLGVKVVPVKTIFEALRYWLNNPPIVPRPLLVSELPKEVRDVMTNWVDYYLSMYRKYERSVKGLTHVSVELIDQARTAAEKADELRSTDVYSSVNYAFTAAIRAETAYWYEKMVLNGFKSLIELADNVESLLKEVRGLLNQYSYEYFDSNHIDILLTSANRYLRAKYYYHEALNSTELNDILQYLIYSKYYALATRTWLQLANVFSKGESIDKGRFTKTAEAVYSSANTILAYILAMNINLDRSGEEAIGIYKLASSEGPLQKMAAGMYLNAILTYELHVNYSISLENVLKKSEYASGIALSLAKSNKLNPVIAEIYQYSARKLSSSDPASSVLFYELSAMHVYTLLQLTNK
;
A
#
# COMPACT_ATOMS: atom_id res chain seq x y z
N MET A 1 10.71 -22.94 -62.87
CA MET A 1 9.51 -22.24 -62.36
C MET A 1 8.89 -23.12 -61.29
N ILE A 2 9.11 -22.79 -60.01
CA ILE A 2 8.30 -23.09 -58.82
C ILE A 2 8.96 -22.27 -57.69
N LEU A 3 8.19 -21.34 -57.15
CA LEU A 3 8.54 -20.57 -55.96
C LEU A 3 8.45 -21.47 -54.73
N LEU A 4 9.42 -21.37 -53.83
CA LEU A 4 9.20 -21.54 -52.40
C LEU A 4 9.85 -20.35 -51.68
N ALA A 5 9.00 -19.39 -51.34
CA ALA A 5 9.30 -18.36 -50.37
C ALA A 5 9.15 -18.97 -48.97
N SER A 6 10.21 -18.91 -48.16
CA SER A 6 10.11 -19.19 -46.72
C SER A 6 11.05 -18.30 -45.95
N GLY A 7 10.47 -17.45 -45.10
CA GLY A 7 11.11 -16.98 -43.87
C GLY A 7 11.75 -15.60 -43.91
N SER A 8 10.98 -14.53 -44.18
CA SER A 8 11.37 -13.19 -43.73
C SER A 8 11.26 -13.13 -42.20
N ALA A 9 12.38 -13.29 -41.51
CA ALA A 9 12.53 -12.91 -40.12
C ALA A 9 12.44 -11.38 -40.01
N TYR A 10 11.22 -10.85 -39.84
CA TYR A 10 11.02 -9.49 -39.38
C TYR A 10 11.39 -9.42 -37.90
N ALA A 11 12.67 -9.20 -37.61
CA ALA A 11 13.07 -8.65 -36.32
C ALA A 11 12.49 -7.23 -36.23
N PHE A 12 11.42 -7.05 -35.46
CA PHE A 12 10.91 -5.72 -35.11
C PHE A 12 12.00 -5.00 -34.28
N SER A 13 12.85 -4.20 -34.93
CA SER A 13 13.67 -3.22 -34.22
C SER A 13 12.73 -2.14 -33.69
N LYS A 14 12.49 -2.11 -32.38
CA LYS A 14 11.69 -1.06 -31.75
C LYS A 14 12.48 0.26 -31.84
N CYS A 15 12.06 1.18 -32.71
CA CYS A 15 12.69 2.49 -32.84
C CYS A 15 12.04 3.47 -31.85
N TYR A 16 12.85 3.99 -30.91
CA TYR A 16 12.43 5.05 -30.01
C TYR A 16 12.62 6.42 -30.69
N GLU A 17 11.60 7.26 -30.64
CA GLU A 17 11.64 8.64 -31.15
C GLU A 17 12.39 9.59 -30.20
N LYS A 18 12.23 9.37 -28.89
CA LYS A 18 12.80 10.22 -27.85
C LYS A 18 13.35 9.35 -26.74
N ALA A 19 14.51 9.74 -26.20
CA ALA A 19 15.08 9.14 -25.01
C ALA A 19 15.65 10.23 -24.10
N SER A 20 15.40 10.11 -22.79
CA SER A 20 15.94 10.98 -21.76
C SER A 20 16.75 10.14 -20.78
N THR A 21 17.99 10.56 -20.52
CA THR A 21 18.94 9.83 -19.67
C THR A 21 19.28 10.67 -18.46
N VAL A 22 19.10 10.09 -17.28
CA VAL A 22 19.42 10.71 -15.99
C VAL A 22 20.32 9.78 -15.19
N THR A 23 21.35 10.33 -14.55
CA THR A 23 22.19 9.59 -13.60
C THR A 23 22.10 10.24 -12.23
N VAL A 24 21.90 9.42 -11.19
CA VAL A 24 21.88 9.84 -9.78
C VAL A 24 22.75 8.91 -8.95
N PRO A 25 23.31 9.38 -7.81
CA PRO A 25 23.97 8.50 -6.87
C PRO A 25 22.97 7.56 -6.19
N VAL A 26 23.44 6.34 -5.95
CA VAL A 26 22.80 5.36 -5.07
C VAL A 26 23.77 4.96 -3.98
N ILE A 27 23.29 4.93 -2.75
CA ILE A 27 24.14 4.69 -1.59
C ILE A 27 23.65 3.44 -0.87
N GLY A 28 24.56 2.49 -0.73
CA GLY A 28 24.32 1.21 -0.09
C GLY A 28 25.34 0.93 1.00
N VAL A 29 25.29 -0.29 1.53
CA VAL A 29 26.30 -0.82 2.45
C VAL A 29 26.87 -2.12 1.90
N THR A 30 28.10 -2.44 2.28
CA THR A 30 28.76 -3.71 2.02
C THR A 30 29.34 -4.24 3.33
N PHE A 31 29.51 -5.56 3.44
CA PHE A 31 30.29 -6.14 4.53
C PHE A 31 31.74 -6.34 4.08
N THR A 32 32.68 -5.83 4.85
CA THR A 32 34.13 -6.04 4.71
C THR A 32 34.65 -6.83 5.92
N GLU A 33 35.91 -7.24 5.89
CA GLU A 33 36.57 -7.87 7.05
C GLU A 33 36.57 -6.96 8.31
N ASN A 34 36.48 -5.64 8.11
CA ASN A 34 36.47 -4.63 9.16
C ASN A 34 35.06 -4.26 9.65
N GLY A 35 34.01 -4.83 9.06
CA GLY A 35 32.61 -4.57 9.42
C GLY A 35 31.79 -4.00 8.26
N MET A 36 30.71 -3.30 8.59
CA MET A 36 29.84 -2.68 7.60
C MET A 36 30.44 -1.36 7.11
N GLU A 37 30.52 -1.17 5.80
CA GLU A 37 31.03 0.05 5.16
C GLU A 37 30.02 0.59 4.15
N GLY A 38 29.97 1.93 4.00
CA GLY A 38 29.10 2.58 3.04
C GLY A 38 29.72 2.62 1.64
N VAL A 39 28.89 2.44 0.62
CA VAL A 39 29.34 2.44 -0.79
C VAL A 39 28.45 3.35 -1.62
N VAL A 40 29.07 4.19 -2.44
CA VAL A 40 28.38 5.02 -3.43
C VAL A 40 28.58 4.42 -4.81
N GLY A 41 27.46 4.14 -5.49
CA GLY A 41 27.42 3.81 -6.91
C GLY A 41 26.55 4.78 -7.70
N ASN A 42 26.41 4.50 -8.99
CA ASN A 42 25.62 5.30 -9.90
C ASN A 42 24.45 4.48 -10.45
N LEU A 43 23.27 5.11 -10.45
CA LEU A 43 22.10 4.63 -11.17
C LEU A 43 21.90 5.51 -12.40
N THR A 44 21.96 4.90 -13.58
CA THR A 44 21.51 5.53 -14.84
C THR A 44 20.12 5.03 -15.20
N VAL A 45 19.17 5.95 -15.39
CA VAL A 45 17.83 5.66 -15.91
C VAL A 45 17.69 6.25 -17.30
N VAL A 46 17.23 5.46 -18.25
CA VAL A 46 16.80 5.91 -19.58
C VAL A 46 15.29 5.70 -19.69
N VAL A 47 14.58 6.77 -20.07
CA VAL A 47 13.15 6.71 -20.40
C VAL A 47 12.99 6.95 -21.89
N ALA A 48 12.41 5.98 -22.59
CA ALA A 48 12.28 5.99 -24.04
C ALA A 48 10.80 6.02 -24.47
N TYR A 49 10.51 6.77 -25.54
CA TYR A 49 9.19 6.95 -26.13
C TYR A 49 9.26 6.80 -27.66
N PRO A 50 8.25 6.19 -28.32
CA PRO A 50 7.14 5.46 -27.72
C PRO A 50 7.60 4.11 -27.15
N GLY A 51 6.98 3.70 -26.06
CA GLY A 51 7.23 2.43 -25.38
C GLY A 51 5.94 1.66 -25.10
N SER A 52 6.06 0.56 -24.35
CA SER A 52 4.95 -0.32 -23.99
C SER A 52 4.76 -0.49 -22.48
N GLY A 53 5.50 0.26 -21.66
CA GLY A 53 5.55 0.08 -20.21
C GLY A 53 6.59 -0.94 -19.77
N SER A 54 7.54 -1.31 -20.63
CA SER A 54 8.54 -2.33 -20.31
C SER A 54 9.60 -1.76 -19.37
N ILE A 55 9.95 -2.51 -18.32
CA ILE A 55 10.93 -2.11 -17.32
C ILE A 55 12.09 -3.11 -17.35
N TYR A 56 13.28 -2.62 -17.67
CA TYR A 56 14.50 -3.39 -17.77
C TYR A 56 15.46 -2.94 -16.68
N VAL A 57 16.05 -3.90 -15.95
CA VAL A 57 17.04 -3.62 -14.92
C VAL A 57 18.30 -4.43 -15.19
N SER A 58 19.44 -3.74 -15.20
CA SER A 58 20.78 -4.32 -15.32
C SER A 58 21.65 -3.81 -14.17
N SER A 59 22.47 -4.68 -13.60
CA SER A 59 23.36 -4.35 -12.47
C SER A 59 24.75 -4.94 -12.63
N GLU A 60 25.77 -4.13 -12.39
CA GLU A 60 27.18 -4.54 -12.40
C GLU A 60 27.87 -4.07 -11.09
N PRO A 61 28.30 -5.00 -10.20
CA PRO A 61 28.02 -6.45 -10.16
C PRO A 61 26.54 -6.79 -9.84
N LEU A 62 26.17 -8.07 -9.92
CA LEU A 62 24.82 -8.58 -9.56
C LEU A 62 24.43 -8.11 -8.15
N THR A 63 23.26 -7.48 -8.01
CA THR A 63 22.70 -7.03 -6.73
C THR A 63 21.79 -8.11 -6.12
N GLN A 64 21.70 -8.14 -4.79
CA GLN A 64 20.73 -9.00 -4.09
C GLN A 64 19.33 -8.37 -4.06
N VAL A 65 18.31 -9.25 -4.19
CA VAL A 65 16.85 -9.01 -4.05
C VAL A 65 16.24 -8.02 -5.07
N ASP A 66 14.98 -8.30 -5.45
CA ASP A 66 14.14 -7.81 -6.56
C ASP A 66 14.22 -6.30 -6.88
N THR A 67 15.35 -5.87 -7.45
CA THR A 67 15.57 -4.49 -7.94
C THR A 67 14.58 -4.15 -9.06
N GLN A 68 14.05 -5.15 -9.77
CA GLN A 68 13.01 -4.99 -10.79
C GLN A 68 11.66 -4.59 -10.19
N GLY A 69 11.25 -5.22 -9.09
CA GLY A 69 10.03 -4.85 -8.37
C GLY A 69 10.07 -3.42 -7.82
N ILE A 70 11.20 -2.99 -7.25
CA ILE A 70 11.37 -1.62 -6.75
C ILE A 70 11.36 -0.60 -7.90
N ALA A 71 12.01 -0.93 -9.02
CA ALA A 71 11.98 -0.09 -10.22
C ALA A 71 10.53 0.11 -10.73
N ARG A 72 9.69 -0.93 -10.64
CA ARG A 72 8.26 -0.84 -10.98
C ARG A 72 7.51 0.14 -10.08
N ILE A 73 7.69 0.06 -8.76
CA ILE A 73 7.07 1.02 -7.83
C ILE A 73 7.55 2.44 -8.13
N ALA A 74 8.85 2.63 -8.35
CA ALA A 74 9.42 3.92 -8.71
C ALA A 74 8.84 4.51 -10.01
N VAL A 75 8.63 3.67 -11.04
CA VAL A 75 7.97 4.07 -12.29
C VAL A 75 6.54 4.52 -12.06
N LEU A 76 5.75 3.75 -11.31
CA LEU A 76 4.36 4.11 -11.00
C LEU A 76 4.33 5.46 -10.26
N VAL A 77 5.03 5.58 -9.12
CA VAL A 77 5.02 6.80 -8.31
C VAL A 77 5.51 8.02 -9.11
N ALA A 78 6.65 7.91 -9.81
CA ALA A 78 7.19 9.02 -10.60
C ALA A 78 6.25 9.45 -11.73
N SER A 79 5.61 8.49 -12.42
CA SER A 79 4.69 8.77 -13.52
C SER A 79 3.38 9.38 -13.03
N ALA A 80 2.90 8.98 -11.84
CA ALA A 80 1.77 9.62 -11.16
C ALA A 80 2.02 11.12 -10.99
N ILE A 81 3.18 11.46 -10.40
CA ILE A 81 3.56 12.84 -10.07
C ILE A 81 3.87 13.64 -11.34
N ALA A 82 4.54 13.03 -12.32
CA ALA A 82 4.87 13.66 -13.60
C ALA A 82 3.64 13.84 -14.52
N LYS A 83 2.46 13.31 -14.14
CA LYS A 83 1.23 13.31 -14.93
C LYS A 83 1.44 12.66 -16.30
N LYS A 84 2.13 11.51 -16.33
CA LYS A 84 2.44 10.74 -17.54
C LYS A 84 1.80 9.35 -17.49
N ASP A 85 1.24 8.92 -18.61
CA ASP A 85 0.89 7.51 -18.81
C ASP A 85 2.16 6.66 -18.99
N TRP A 86 2.56 5.95 -17.93
CA TRP A 86 3.77 5.11 -17.91
C TRP A 86 3.72 4.00 -18.95
N THR A 87 2.55 3.56 -19.39
CA THR A 87 2.41 2.47 -20.38
C THR A 87 2.84 2.87 -21.78
N LYS A 88 3.09 4.17 -22.01
CA LYS A 88 3.60 4.74 -23.28
C LYS A 88 5.12 4.88 -23.32
N TYR A 89 5.83 4.46 -22.27
CA TYR A 89 7.29 4.59 -22.16
C TYR A 89 7.93 3.26 -21.81
N ASP A 90 9.18 3.07 -22.22
CA ASP A 90 10.02 1.98 -21.73
C ASP A 90 11.14 2.55 -20.84
N PHE A 91 11.46 1.83 -19.77
CA PHE A 91 12.35 2.28 -18.72
C PHE A 91 13.53 1.32 -18.59
N PHE A 92 14.75 1.87 -18.64
CA PHE A 92 15.99 1.10 -18.51
C PHE A 92 16.76 1.60 -17.30
N PHE A 93 17.01 0.72 -16.34
CA PHE A 93 17.78 1.01 -15.14
C PHE A 93 19.12 0.28 -15.24
N ARG A 94 20.21 1.03 -15.10
CA ARG A 94 21.57 0.48 -15.06
C ARG A 94 22.26 0.90 -13.78
N PHE A 95 22.58 -0.07 -12.93
CA PHE A 95 23.37 0.11 -11.72
C PHE A 95 24.84 -0.16 -12.01
N LYS A 96 25.71 0.76 -11.61
CA LYS A 96 27.16 0.57 -11.61
C LYS A 96 27.71 0.91 -10.23
N THR A 97 28.17 -0.11 -9.52
CA THR A 97 28.66 0.01 -8.14
C THR A 97 30.07 -0.59 -8.03
N PRO A 98 30.94 -0.08 -7.16
CA PRO A 98 32.30 -0.60 -7.02
C PRO A 98 32.35 -1.97 -6.31
N SER A 99 31.29 -2.34 -5.59
CA SER A 99 31.15 -3.64 -4.93
C SER A 99 29.70 -4.12 -4.99
N VAL A 100 29.48 -5.40 -4.65
CA VAL A 100 28.13 -5.93 -4.41
C VAL A 100 27.57 -5.19 -3.21
N ILE A 101 26.63 -4.28 -3.48
CA ILE A 101 25.86 -3.66 -2.42
C ILE A 101 25.00 -4.77 -1.79
N VAL A 102 24.92 -4.80 -0.46
CA VAL A 102 23.90 -5.55 0.27
C VAL A 102 22.55 -4.94 -0.15
N GLY A 103 22.03 -5.51 -1.23
CA GLY A 103 20.97 -4.95 -2.04
C GLY A 103 19.66 -5.08 -1.29
N GLY A 104 19.05 -3.94 -1.01
CA GLY A 104 17.70 -3.84 -0.49
C GLY A 104 16.97 -2.67 -1.16
N PRO A 105 15.68 -2.48 -0.86
CA PRO A 105 14.83 -1.44 -1.45
C PRO A 105 15.27 0.00 -1.20
N SER A 106 16.39 0.22 -0.49
CA SER A 106 16.95 1.52 -0.15
C SER A 106 17.35 2.45 -1.31
N ALA A 107 17.33 1.95 -2.56
CA ALA A 107 17.50 2.75 -3.77
C ALA A 107 16.16 3.32 -4.32
N GLY A 108 15.02 2.97 -3.73
CA GLY A 108 13.69 3.34 -4.21
C GLY A 108 13.49 4.85 -4.39
N MET A 109 13.92 5.65 -3.42
CA MET A 109 13.88 7.11 -3.53
C MET A 109 14.71 7.61 -4.73
N ALA A 110 15.95 7.15 -4.87
CA ALA A 110 16.84 7.57 -5.95
C ALA A 110 16.32 7.14 -7.33
N MET A 111 15.80 5.91 -7.46
CA MET A 111 15.14 5.44 -8.68
C MET A 111 13.98 6.36 -9.06
N THR A 112 13.12 6.70 -8.10
CA THR A 112 11.93 7.53 -8.35
C THR A 112 12.31 8.95 -8.77
N VAL A 113 13.34 9.54 -8.14
CA VAL A 113 13.89 10.84 -8.56
C VAL A 113 14.44 10.79 -9.98
N ALA A 114 15.22 9.75 -10.32
CA ALA A 114 15.78 9.60 -11.65
C ALA A 114 14.71 9.41 -12.74
N VAL A 115 13.69 8.60 -12.48
CA VAL A 115 12.57 8.40 -13.41
C VAL A 115 11.78 9.70 -13.59
N TYR A 116 11.42 10.40 -12.50
CA TYR A 116 10.71 11.67 -12.60
C TYR A 116 11.51 12.71 -13.38
N ALA A 117 12.81 12.84 -13.09
CA ALA A 117 13.69 13.75 -13.80
C ALA A 117 13.78 13.40 -15.30
N ALA A 118 13.88 12.12 -15.66
CA ALA A 118 13.91 11.69 -17.04
C ALA A 118 12.58 11.97 -17.78
N LEU A 119 11.44 11.66 -17.15
CA LEU A 119 10.09 11.95 -17.69
C LEU A 119 9.82 13.46 -17.88
N THR A 120 10.45 14.30 -17.06
CA THR A 120 10.27 15.77 -17.08
C THR A 120 11.46 16.51 -17.71
N ASN A 121 12.42 15.80 -18.31
CA ASN A 121 13.63 16.35 -18.93
C ASN A 121 14.42 17.30 -18.01
N GLN A 122 14.54 16.94 -16.73
CA GLN A 122 15.29 17.69 -15.74
C GLN A 122 16.64 17.05 -15.45
N LYS A 123 17.62 17.89 -15.07
CA LYS A 123 18.91 17.46 -14.54
C LYS A 123 18.89 17.55 -13.02
N PRO A 124 19.06 16.43 -12.29
CA PRO A 124 19.21 16.47 -10.84
C PRO A 124 20.48 17.23 -10.42
N LYS A 125 20.43 17.86 -9.25
CA LYS A 125 21.59 18.48 -8.61
C LYS A 125 22.62 17.42 -8.26
N THR A 126 23.89 17.75 -8.50
CA THR A 126 25.02 16.83 -8.30
C THR A 126 25.53 16.80 -6.87
N ASN A 127 25.18 17.78 -6.04
CA ASN A 127 25.62 17.90 -4.65
C ASN A 127 24.65 17.28 -3.63
N VAL A 128 23.59 16.61 -4.11
CA VAL A 128 22.56 15.95 -3.31
C VAL A 128 22.65 14.44 -3.52
N ALA A 129 22.65 13.70 -2.42
CA ALA A 129 22.45 12.27 -2.40
C ALA A 129 21.45 11.88 -1.31
N GLY A 130 21.01 10.63 -1.29
CA GLY A 130 20.14 10.15 -0.23
C GLY A 130 19.86 8.66 -0.31
N THR A 131 19.20 8.15 0.71
CA THR A 131 18.78 6.75 0.82
C THR A 131 17.34 6.67 1.33
N GLY A 132 16.61 5.63 0.94
CA GLY A 132 15.22 5.47 1.33
C GLY A 132 14.50 4.50 0.41
N THR A 133 13.59 3.69 0.97
CA THR A 133 12.67 2.91 0.14
C THR A 133 11.64 3.84 -0.51
N ILE A 134 10.87 3.30 -1.45
CA ILE A 134 9.69 3.99 -1.99
C ILE A 134 8.50 3.05 -1.88
N SER A 135 7.46 3.51 -1.20
CA SER A 135 6.18 2.80 -1.13
C SER A 135 5.26 3.25 -2.28
N PRO A 136 4.29 2.44 -2.71
CA PRO A 136 3.43 2.80 -3.84
C PRO A 136 2.51 4.01 -3.58
N ASP A 137 2.37 4.42 -2.33
CA ASP A 137 1.70 5.63 -1.86
C ASP A 137 2.60 6.89 -1.91
N GLY A 138 3.85 6.74 -2.35
CA GLY A 138 4.84 7.81 -2.48
C GLY A 138 5.57 8.20 -1.19
N THR A 139 5.35 7.48 -0.08
CA THR A 139 6.14 7.66 1.13
C THR A 139 7.55 7.09 0.99
N ILE A 140 8.50 7.72 1.68
CA ILE A 140 9.88 7.24 1.75
C ILE A 140 10.03 6.43 3.04
N GLY A 141 10.27 5.13 2.89
CA GLY A 141 10.38 4.21 4.01
C GLY A 141 11.81 4.01 4.52
N PRO A 142 11.92 3.27 5.65
CA PRO A 142 13.13 3.12 6.46
C PRO A 142 14.20 2.27 5.77
N VAL A 143 15.47 2.45 6.14
CA VAL A 143 16.60 1.71 5.58
C VAL A 143 17.69 1.39 6.62
N GLY A 144 18.36 0.24 6.47
CA GLY A 144 19.52 -0.10 7.29
C GLY A 144 20.78 0.69 6.93
N GLY A 145 21.69 0.82 7.91
CA GLY A 145 23.06 1.31 7.71
C GLY A 145 23.18 2.80 7.41
N THR A 146 22.24 3.63 7.88
CA THR A 146 22.17 5.08 7.61
C THR A 146 23.43 5.84 8.01
N TYR A 147 24.05 5.47 9.13
CA TYR A 147 25.34 6.03 9.57
C TYR A 147 26.44 5.85 8.51
N TYR A 148 26.67 4.62 8.05
CA TYR A 148 27.71 4.30 7.07
C TYR A 148 27.42 4.93 5.70
N LYS A 149 26.14 4.99 5.32
CA LYS A 149 25.70 5.64 4.07
C LYS A 149 25.97 7.15 4.08
N LEU A 150 25.69 7.83 5.20
CA LEU A 150 25.97 9.26 5.36
C LEU A 150 27.48 9.52 5.30
N GLN A 151 28.29 8.68 5.96
CA GLN A 151 29.74 8.79 5.90
C GLN A 151 30.26 8.66 4.46
N ALA A 152 29.83 7.64 3.72
CA ALA A 152 30.22 7.44 2.33
C ALA A 152 29.76 8.59 1.41
N ALA A 153 28.60 9.20 1.69
CA ALA A 153 28.15 10.39 0.98
C ALA A 153 29.09 11.59 1.21
N ALA A 154 29.48 11.83 2.46
CA ALA A 154 30.41 12.90 2.81
C ALA A 154 31.77 12.72 2.15
N GLU A 155 32.32 11.50 2.19
CA GLU A 155 33.61 11.15 1.57
C GLU A 155 33.61 11.33 0.04
N LYS A 156 32.43 11.20 -0.61
CA LYS A 156 32.25 11.48 -2.04
C LYS A 156 31.91 12.95 -2.35
N GLY A 157 31.91 13.83 -1.35
CA GLY A 157 31.73 15.27 -1.52
C GLY A 157 30.26 15.73 -1.64
N TYR A 158 29.28 14.90 -1.26
CA TYR A 158 27.88 15.33 -1.23
C TYR A 158 27.64 16.27 -0.05
N THR A 159 27.14 17.46 -0.33
CA THR A 159 26.87 18.50 0.69
C THR A 159 25.48 18.42 1.31
N VAL A 160 24.57 17.67 0.69
CA VAL A 160 23.20 17.44 1.17
C VAL A 160 22.91 15.95 1.12
N PHE A 161 22.44 15.40 2.24
CA PHE A 161 22.07 13.99 2.36
C PHE A 161 20.61 13.85 2.81
N LEU A 162 19.78 13.23 1.97
CA LEU A 162 18.38 12.95 2.27
C LEU A 162 18.24 11.61 2.99
N LEU A 163 17.50 11.60 4.08
CA LEU A 163 17.31 10.46 4.98
C LEU A 163 15.81 10.24 5.22
N PRO A 164 15.32 9.00 5.41
CA PRO A 164 13.93 8.78 5.80
C PRO A 164 13.58 9.50 7.11
N PHE A 165 12.43 10.14 7.16
CA PHE A 165 11.91 10.79 8.37
C PHE A 165 11.69 9.76 9.50
N GLY A 166 12.16 10.06 10.71
CA GLY A 166 12.11 9.13 11.84
C GLY A 166 13.35 8.26 12.03
N GLU A 167 14.35 8.36 11.14
CA GLU A 167 15.64 7.65 11.24
C GLU A 167 16.81 8.58 11.62
N GLU A 168 16.53 9.74 12.23
CA GLU A 168 17.54 10.75 12.58
C GLU A 168 18.57 10.24 13.59
N ASN A 169 18.26 9.19 14.35
CA ASN A 169 19.15 8.54 15.29
C ASN A 169 19.48 7.12 14.80
N ALA A 170 20.77 6.81 14.71
CA ALA A 170 21.26 5.50 14.30
C ALA A 170 21.99 4.81 15.45
N THR A 171 21.71 3.52 15.66
CA THR A 171 22.47 2.67 16.59
C THR A 171 23.66 2.07 15.87
N ILE A 172 24.87 2.33 16.37
CA ILE A 172 26.11 1.74 15.85
C ILE A 172 26.74 0.80 16.88
N SER A 173 27.24 -0.33 16.41
CA SER A 173 27.98 -1.29 17.24
C SER A 173 29.47 -1.05 17.09
N ARG A 174 30.12 -0.50 18.12
CA ARG A 174 31.57 -0.26 18.12
C ARG A 174 32.27 -1.38 18.88
N ALA A 175 33.04 -2.19 18.15
CA ALA A 175 33.93 -3.17 18.77
C ALA A 175 35.18 -2.46 19.30
N THR A 176 35.40 -2.55 20.61
CA THR A 176 36.62 -2.06 21.27
C THR A 176 37.47 -3.26 21.62
N THR A 177 38.68 -3.33 21.07
CA THR A 177 39.64 -4.41 21.36
C THR A 177 40.58 -3.92 22.44
N ILE A 178 40.55 -4.57 23.60
CA ILE A 178 41.51 -4.32 24.69
C ILE A 178 42.49 -5.49 24.70
N ASN A 179 43.76 -5.21 24.40
CA ASN A 179 44.83 -6.17 24.57
C ASN A 179 45.21 -6.22 26.05
N SER A 180 44.89 -7.34 26.71
CA SER A 180 45.22 -7.61 28.11
C SER A 180 46.34 -8.66 28.19
N PRO A 181 47.15 -8.68 29.27
CA PRO A 181 48.15 -9.74 29.50
C PRO A 181 47.57 -11.16 29.49
N PHE A 182 46.26 -11.32 29.64
CA PHE A 182 45.54 -12.60 29.66
C PHE A 182 44.75 -12.91 28.36
N GLY A 183 44.92 -12.10 27.30
CA GLY A 183 44.28 -12.32 26.00
C GLY A 183 43.63 -11.07 25.41
N VAL A 184 43.03 -11.23 24.23
CA VAL A 184 42.33 -10.15 23.50
C VAL A 184 40.86 -10.16 23.93
N ILE A 185 40.40 -9.08 24.59
CA ILE A 185 38.99 -8.89 24.93
C ILE A 185 38.38 -7.97 23.87
N LYS A 186 37.41 -8.48 23.10
CA LYS A 186 36.57 -7.68 22.20
C LYS A 186 35.26 -7.34 22.90
N THR A 187 35.05 -6.06 23.23
CA THR A 187 33.79 -5.57 23.81
C THR A 187 33.02 -4.82 22.74
N ILE A 188 31.80 -5.25 22.43
CA ILE A 188 30.89 -4.53 21.52
C ILE A 188 30.07 -3.57 22.37
N LYS A 189 30.23 -2.26 22.17
CA LYS A 189 29.40 -1.23 22.80
C LYS A 189 28.49 -0.60 21.76
N SER A 190 27.19 -0.58 22.05
CA SER A 190 26.19 0.10 21.24
C SER A 190 26.18 1.60 21.60
N GLU A 191 26.25 2.47 20.60
CA GLU A 191 26.19 3.92 20.75
C GLU A 191 25.09 4.47 19.83
N GLU A 192 24.26 5.37 20.36
CA GLU A 192 23.25 6.09 19.57
C GLU A 192 23.88 7.37 19.02
N VAL A 193 23.82 7.55 17.69
CA VAL A 193 24.39 8.69 17.00
C VAL A 193 23.28 9.47 16.30
N ASN A 194 23.15 10.75 16.66
CA ASN A 194 22.31 11.68 15.92
C ASN A 194 22.96 12.02 14.56
N LEU A 195 22.31 11.60 13.47
CA LEU A 195 22.83 11.74 12.12
C LEU A 195 22.85 13.20 11.63
N ILE A 196 21.97 14.06 12.15
CA ILE A 196 21.97 15.48 11.79
C ILE A 196 23.25 16.14 12.29
N ASP A 197 23.63 15.91 13.54
CA ASP A 197 24.84 16.47 14.12
C ASP A 197 26.10 15.80 13.59
N PHE A 198 26.05 14.49 13.33
CA PHE A 198 27.14 13.78 12.67
C PHE A 198 27.38 14.33 11.25
N GLY A 199 26.32 14.54 10.47
CA GLY A 199 26.40 15.16 9.14
C GLY A 199 27.05 16.55 9.19
N LYS A 200 26.65 17.41 10.13
CA LYS A 200 27.28 18.73 10.31
C LYS A 200 28.79 18.64 10.54
N LYS A 201 29.26 17.68 11.36
CA LYS A 201 30.69 17.43 11.61
C LYS A 201 31.43 17.02 10.34
N LEU A 202 30.75 16.33 9.42
CA LEU A 202 31.28 15.92 8.12
C LEU A 202 31.11 16.99 7.02
N GLY A 203 30.55 18.17 7.33
CA GLY A 203 30.25 19.20 6.34
C GLY A 203 29.04 18.90 5.45
N VAL A 204 28.16 17.99 5.87
CA VAL A 204 26.97 17.54 5.12
C VAL A 204 25.69 17.97 5.82
N LYS A 205 24.79 18.63 5.10
CA LYS A 205 23.43 18.93 5.59
C LYS A 205 22.55 17.69 5.44
N VAL A 206 22.23 17.06 6.57
CA VAL A 206 21.25 15.95 6.61
C VAL A 206 19.84 16.51 6.65
N VAL A 207 18.96 15.97 5.80
CA VAL A 207 17.56 16.40 5.69
C VAL A 207 16.64 15.18 5.76
N PRO A 208 15.85 15.05 6.84
CA PRO A 208 14.80 14.05 6.93
C PRO A 208 13.67 14.35 5.93
N VAL A 209 13.21 13.33 5.20
CA VAL A 209 12.15 13.43 4.19
C VAL A 209 11.08 12.34 4.40
N LYS A 210 9.82 12.74 4.33
CA LYS A 210 8.62 11.90 4.52
C LYS A 210 8.15 11.26 3.22
N THR A 211 8.19 12.02 2.12
CA THR A 211 7.63 11.65 0.82
C THR A 211 8.57 12.01 -0.31
N ILE A 212 8.36 11.36 -1.46
CA ILE A 212 9.13 11.63 -2.66
C ILE A 212 9.04 13.11 -3.13
N PHE A 213 7.94 13.82 -2.82
CA PHE A 213 7.81 15.24 -3.13
C PHE A 213 8.88 16.10 -2.47
N GLU A 214 9.18 15.81 -1.20
CA GLU A 214 10.24 16.51 -0.46
C GLU A 214 11.60 16.18 -1.05
N ALA A 215 11.85 14.92 -1.39
CA ALA A 215 13.09 14.52 -2.05
C ALA A 215 13.29 15.22 -3.41
N LEU A 216 12.26 15.27 -4.26
CA LEU A 216 12.29 15.98 -5.54
C LEU A 216 12.56 17.47 -5.35
N ARG A 217 12.00 18.11 -4.32
CA ARG A 217 12.24 19.52 -3.97
C ARG A 217 13.71 19.81 -3.69
N TYR A 218 14.40 18.92 -2.99
CA TYR A 218 15.83 19.09 -2.73
C TYR A 218 16.67 18.75 -3.96
N TRP A 219 16.36 17.67 -4.67
CA TRP A 219 17.21 17.11 -5.72
C TRP A 219 17.08 17.81 -7.08
N LEU A 220 15.98 18.50 -7.35
CA LEU A 220 15.74 19.14 -8.64
C LEU A 220 15.84 20.67 -8.57
N ASN A 221 16.15 21.28 -9.71
CA ASN A 221 16.14 22.73 -9.88
C ASN A 221 14.71 23.26 -10.09
N ASN A 222 13.86 22.50 -10.80
CA ASN A 222 12.46 22.83 -11.07
C ASN A 222 11.54 21.72 -10.53
N PRO A 223 11.48 21.53 -9.20
CA PRO A 223 10.69 20.45 -8.60
C PRO A 223 9.20 20.60 -8.92
N PRO A 224 8.41 19.50 -8.84
CA PRO A 224 6.96 19.60 -8.89
C PRO A 224 6.47 20.54 -7.78
N ILE A 225 5.40 21.28 -8.06
CA ILE A 225 4.71 22.05 -7.03
C ILE A 225 4.16 21.05 -6.01
N VAL A 226 4.70 21.07 -4.80
CA VAL A 226 4.16 20.28 -3.68
C VAL A 226 2.86 20.95 -3.27
N PRO A 227 1.70 20.31 -3.48
CA PRO A 227 0.46 20.94 -3.07
C PRO A 227 0.40 21.04 -1.55
N ARG A 228 -0.38 21.98 -1.02
CA ARG A 228 -0.67 21.99 0.42
C ARG A 228 -1.43 20.71 0.76
N PRO A 229 -1.09 19.95 1.82
CA PRO A 229 -1.84 18.77 2.21
C PRO A 229 -3.32 19.11 2.44
N LEU A 230 -4.23 18.37 1.79
CA LEU A 230 -5.66 18.46 1.99
C LEU A 230 -6.08 17.48 3.08
N LEU A 231 -6.73 18.00 4.13
CA LEU A 231 -7.26 17.19 5.22
C LEU A 231 -8.79 17.25 5.19
N VAL A 232 -9.41 16.10 4.94
CA VAL A 232 -10.86 15.95 4.88
C VAL A 232 -11.42 16.04 6.30
N SER A 233 -12.18 17.11 6.57
CA SER A 233 -12.89 17.29 7.85
C SER A 233 -14.31 16.74 7.81
N GLU A 234 -14.93 16.74 6.64
CA GLU A 234 -16.29 16.27 6.42
C GLU A 234 -16.41 15.55 5.07
N LEU A 235 -17.24 14.50 5.04
CA LEU A 235 -17.60 13.81 3.81
C LEU A 235 -18.68 14.58 3.04
N PRO A 236 -18.72 14.47 1.70
CA PRO A 236 -19.82 15.03 0.90
C PRO A 236 -21.20 14.56 1.40
N LYS A 237 -22.22 15.42 1.31
CA LYS A 237 -23.55 15.12 1.84
C LYS A 237 -24.11 13.83 1.23
N GLU A 238 -23.95 13.66 -0.07
CA GLU A 238 -24.41 12.50 -0.84
C GLU A 238 -23.78 11.19 -0.31
N VAL A 239 -22.51 11.24 0.09
CA VAL A 239 -21.81 10.10 0.72
C VAL A 239 -22.36 9.82 2.10
N ARG A 240 -22.58 10.86 2.91
CA ARG A 240 -23.13 10.72 4.27
C ARG A 240 -24.53 10.15 4.25
N ASP A 241 -25.36 10.57 3.29
CA ASP A 241 -26.73 10.09 3.13
C ASP A 241 -26.73 8.59 2.78
N VAL A 242 -25.86 8.15 1.85
CA VAL A 242 -25.67 6.73 1.53
C VAL A 242 -25.18 5.93 2.75
N MET A 243 -24.19 6.43 3.49
CA MET A 243 -23.69 5.75 4.69
C MET A 243 -24.73 5.68 5.81
N THR A 244 -25.57 6.71 5.96
CA THR A 244 -26.67 6.71 6.93
C THR A 244 -27.67 5.60 6.61
N ASN A 245 -27.97 5.38 5.32
CA ASN A 245 -28.79 4.24 4.90
C ASN A 245 -28.12 2.89 5.23
N TRP A 246 -26.78 2.80 5.19
CA TRP A 246 -26.07 1.59 5.62
C TRP A 246 -26.18 1.36 7.12
N VAL A 247 -26.11 2.42 7.94
CA VAL A 247 -26.34 2.34 9.39
C VAL A 247 -27.72 1.72 9.65
N ASP A 248 -28.77 2.27 9.02
CA ASP A 248 -30.13 1.76 9.17
C ASP A 248 -30.25 0.30 8.70
N TYR A 249 -29.62 -0.05 7.58
CA TYR A 249 -29.60 -1.41 7.07
C TYR A 249 -28.99 -2.39 8.08
N TYR A 250 -27.80 -2.11 8.61
CA TYR A 250 -27.15 -3.01 9.57
C TYR A 250 -27.84 -3.02 10.94
N LEU A 251 -28.34 -1.88 11.44
CA LEU A 251 -29.14 -1.86 12.66
C LEU A 251 -30.46 -2.62 12.52
N SER A 252 -31.09 -2.60 11.34
CA SER A 252 -32.28 -3.41 11.08
C SER A 252 -31.99 -4.92 11.16
N MET A 253 -30.82 -5.34 10.65
CA MET A 253 -30.34 -6.72 10.75
C MET A 253 -30.04 -7.10 12.20
N TYR A 254 -29.32 -6.26 12.95
CA TYR A 254 -29.10 -6.43 14.38
C TYR A 254 -30.44 -6.65 15.12
N ARG A 255 -31.40 -5.73 14.97
CA ARG A 255 -32.71 -5.80 15.64
C ARG A 255 -33.50 -7.06 15.29
N LYS A 256 -33.38 -7.54 14.04
CA LYS A 256 -34.00 -8.80 13.60
C LYS A 256 -33.45 -9.98 14.38
N TYR A 257 -32.12 -10.09 14.48
CA TYR A 257 -31.49 -11.22 15.16
C TYR A 257 -31.59 -11.14 16.68
N GLU A 258 -31.50 -9.95 17.27
CA GLU A 258 -31.70 -9.75 18.71
C GLU A 258 -33.06 -10.29 19.18
N ARG A 259 -34.13 -10.02 18.42
CA ARG A 259 -35.48 -10.55 18.72
C ARG A 259 -35.61 -12.07 18.51
N SER A 260 -34.70 -12.66 17.75
CA SER A 260 -34.75 -14.08 17.36
C SER A 260 -33.95 -14.98 18.30
N VAL A 261 -32.97 -14.43 19.02
CA VAL A 261 -32.14 -15.15 20.01
C VAL A 261 -32.93 -15.39 21.29
N LYS A 262 -32.89 -16.62 21.81
CA LYS A 262 -33.66 -17.03 23.00
C LYS A 262 -32.86 -16.96 24.30
N GLY A 263 -31.55 -16.75 24.24
CA GLY A 263 -30.66 -16.75 25.40
C GLY A 263 -30.41 -18.15 25.96
N LEU A 264 -30.33 -19.17 25.11
CA LEU A 264 -30.18 -20.57 25.51
C LEU A 264 -28.80 -20.89 26.07
N THR A 265 -27.79 -20.07 25.76
CA THR A 265 -26.40 -20.27 26.18
C THR A 265 -25.77 -18.99 26.69
N HIS A 266 -24.79 -19.11 27.59
CA HIS A 266 -24.00 -17.95 28.04
C HIS A 266 -23.37 -17.21 26.85
N VAL A 267 -22.80 -17.94 25.89
CA VAL A 267 -22.19 -17.38 24.67
C VAL A 267 -23.18 -16.52 23.88
N SER A 268 -24.40 -17.03 23.64
CA SER A 268 -25.43 -16.25 22.91
C SER A 268 -25.88 -15.00 23.67
N VAL A 269 -25.96 -15.05 25.00
CA VAL A 269 -26.34 -13.88 25.82
C VAL A 269 -25.23 -12.83 25.77
N GLU A 270 -23.97 -13.24 25.93
CA GLU A 270 -22.82 -12.35 25.87
C GLU A 270 -22.69 -11.68 24.50
N LEU A 271 -22.86 -12.44 23.41
CA LEU A 271 -22.82 -11.89 22.06
C LEU A 271 -23.92 -10.86 21.81
N ILE A 272 -25.12 -11.05 22.36
CA ILE A 272 -26.21 -10.08 22.26
C ILE A 272 -25.93 -8.82 23.07
N ASP A 273 -25.35 -8.95 24.27
CA ASP A 273 -24.96 -7.79 25.07
C ASP A 273 -23.89 -6.96 24.34
N GLN A 274 -22.85 -7.63 23.83
CA GLN A 274 -21.83 -7.02 22.99
C GLN A 274 -22.41 -6.40 21.70
N ALA A 275 -23.46 -6.98 21.12
CA ALA A 275 -24.16 -6.44 19.96
C ALA A 275 -24.93 -5.16 20.32
N ARG A 276 -25.61 -5.15 21.48
CA ARG A 276 -26.35 -3.98 21.98
C ARG A 276 -25.41 -2.81 22.24
N THR A 277 -24.30 -3.03 22.93
CA THR A 277 -23.28 -1.96 23.15
C THR A 277 -22.76 -1.39 21.82
N ALA A 278 -22.56 -2.25 20.81
CA ALA A 278 -22.15 -1.78 19.49
C ALA A 278 -23.26 -0.99 18.80
N ALA A 279 -24.52 -1.41 18.89
CA ALA A 279 -25.65 -0.69 18.32
C ALA A 279 -25.86 0.69 18.96
N GLU A 280 -25.74 0.79 20.28
CA GLU A 280 -25.82 2.05 21.02
C GLU A 280 -24.74 3.04 20.57
N LYS A 281 -23.48 2.57 20.44
CA LYS A 281 -22.38 3.38 19.88
C LYS A 281 -22.63 3.80 18.43
N ALA A 282 -23.27 2.95 17.64
CA ALA A 282 -23.64 3.29 16.27
C ALA A 282 -24.63 4.45 16.23
N ASP A 283 -25.66 4.42 17.07
CA ASP A 283 -26.64 5.50 17.18
C ASP A 283 -26.03 6.80 17.74
N GLU A 284 -25.13 6.71 18.72
CA GLU A 284 -24.38 7.87 19.27
C GLU A 284 -23.56 8.60 18.21
N LEU A 285 -22.82 7.85 17.39
CA LEU A 285 -21.90 8.41 16.40
C LEU A 285 -22.58 8.81 15.09
N ARG A 286 -23.88 8.53 14.93
CA ARG A 286 -24.61 8.63 13.67
C ARG A 286 -24.52 10.02 13.01
N SER A 287 -24.52 11.10 13.79
CA SER A 287 -24.44 12.47 13.28
C SER A 287 -23.03 13.08 13.30
N THR A 288 -22.10 12.54 14.08
CA THR A 288 -20.77 13.12 14.34
C THR A 288 -19.64 12.37 13.65
N ASP A 289 -19.82 11.07 13.45
CA ASP A 289 -18.91 10.17 12.74
C ASP A 289 -19.66 9.02 12.05
N VAL A 290 -20.23 9.33 10.88
CA VAL A 290 -21.06 8.38 10.14
C VAL A 290 -20.31 7.10 9.73
N TYR A 291 -19.00 7.17 9.46
CA TYR A 291 -18.25 5.97 9.09
C TYR A 291 -18.04 5.03 10.28
N SER A 292 -17.66 5.58 11.44
CA SER A 292 -17.58 4.79 12.66
C SER A 292 -18.94 4.24 13.08
N SER A 293 -20.01 5.02 12.89
CA SER A 293 -21.39 4.56 13.08
C SER A 293 -21.72 3.34 12.21
N VAL A 294 -21.36 3.35 10.92
CA VAL A 294 -21.50 2.18 10.04
C VAL A 294 -20.73 0.97 10.56
N ASN A 295 -19.48 1.15 11.01
CA ASN A 295 -18.66 0.04 11.52
C ASN A 295 -19.24 -0.58 12.80
N TYR A 296 -19.77 0.25 13.70
CA TYR A 296 -20.43 -0.21 14.92
C TYR A 296 -21.75 -0.92 14.62
N ALA A 297 -22.57 -0.40 13.70
CA ALA A 297 -23.80 -1.05 13.25
C ALA A 297 -23.50 -2.41 12.57
N PHE A 298 -22.47 -2.46 11.73
CA PHE A 298 -21.98 -3.69 11.10
C PHE A 298 -21.54 -4.73 12.13
N THR A 299 -20.79 -4.29 13.16
CA THR A 299 -20.33 -5.13 14.26
C THR A 299 -21.50 -5.66 15.09
N ALA A 300 -22.49 -4.81 15.39
CA ALA A 300 -23.70 -5.21 16.10
C ALA A 300 -24.48 -6.30 15.35
N ALA A 301 -24.63 -6.14 14.03
CA ALA A 301 -25.30 -7.10 13.17
C ALA A 301 -24.57 -8.45 13.14
N ILE A 302 -23.24 -8.45 12.97
CA ILE A 302 -22.40 -9.67 13.03
C ILE A 302 -22.57 -10.40 14.35
N ARG A 303 -22.48 -9.69 15.48
CA ARG A 303 -22.55 -10.29 16.82
C ARG A 303 -23.91 -10.91 17.09
N ALA A 304 -24.99 -10.18 16.78
CA ALA A 304 -26.35 -10.68 16.97
C ALA A 304 -26.67 -11.87 16.05
N GLU A 305 -26.21 -11.83 14.79
CA GLU A 305 -26.40 -12.97 13.90
C GLU A 305 -25.55 -14.18 14.31
N THR A 306 -24.31 -13.96 14.78
CA THR A 306 -23.49 -15.04 15.35
C THR A 306 -24.20 -15.70 16.52
N ALA A 307 -24.78 -14.92 17.44
CA ALA A 307 -25.56 -15.46 18.57
C ALA A 307 -26.73 -16.34 18.09
N TYR A 308 -27.47 -15.86 17.09
CA TYR A 308 -28.59 -16.60 16.50
C TYR A 308 -28.16 -17.94 15.88
N TRP A 309 -27.11 -17.94 15.07
CA TRP A 309 -26.62 -19.16 14.45
C TRP A 309 -25.91 -20.10 15.42
N TYR A 310 -25.31 -19.57 16.48
CA TYR A 310 -24.77 -20.36 17.57
C TYR A 310 -25.86 -21.17 18.27
N GLU A 311 -27.00 -20.56 18.62
CA GLU A 311 -28.14 -21.29 19.19
C GLU A 311 -28.70 -22.32 18.21
N LYS A 312 -28.83 -21.98 16.92
CA LYS A 312 -29.24 -22.93 15.89
C LYS A 312 -28.30 -24.13 15.79
N MET A 313 -26.99 -23.90 15.89
CA MET A 313 -25.96 -24.94 15.85
C MET A 313 -26.04 -25.84 17.08
N VAL A 314 -26.26 -25.27 18.26
CA VAL A 314 -26.48 -26.05 19.49
C VAL A 314 -27.73 -26.94 19.38
N LEU A 315 -28.80 -26.44 18.76
CA LEU A 315 -30.07 -27.18 18.63
C LEU A 315 -30.07 -28.22 17.50
N ASN A 316 -29.45 -27.91 16.36
CA ASN A 316 -29.58 -28.71 15.13
C ASN A 316 -28.25 -29.31 14.64
N GLY A 317 -27.15 -29.09 15.36
CA GLY A 317 -25.82 -29.57 15.03
C GLY A 317 -25.30 -29.05 13.69
N PHE A 318 -24.49 -29.86 13.03
CA PHE A 318 -23.79 -29.51 11.79
C PHE A 318 -24.74 -29.12 10.63
N LYS A 319 -25.99 -29.59 10.64
CA LYS A 319 -26.99 -29.29 9.59
C LYS A 319 -27.24 -27.78 9.44
N SER A 320 -27.24 -27.02 10.52
CA SER A 320 -27.42 -25.56 10.44
C SER A 320 -26.22 -24.85 9.82
N LEU A 321 -25.01 -25.41 9.94
CA LEU A 321 -23.82 -24.86 9.28
C LEU A 321 -23.86 -25.09 7.77
N ILE A 322 -24.38 -26.24 7.32
CA ILE A 322 -24.63 -26.48 5.89
C ILE A 322 -25.66 -25.47 5.35
N GLU A 323 -26.78 -25.28 6.04
CA GLU A 323 -27.79 -24.26 5.67
C GLU A 323 -27.17 -22.86 5.55
N LEU A 324 -26.34 -22.47 6.52
CA LEU A 324 -25.63 -21.19 6.48
C LEU A 324 -24.63 -21.12 5.32
N ALA A 325 -23.86 -22.19 5.08
CA ALA A 325 -22.88 -22.24 4.00
C ALA A 325 -23.54 -22.11 2.62
N ASP A 326 -24.67 -22.78 2.39
CA ASP A 326 -25.44 -22.70 1.14
C ASP A 326 -25.98 -21.27 0.92
N ASN A 327 -26.49 -20.64 1.99
CA ASN A 327 -26.96 -19.25 1.94
C ASN A 327 -25.81 -18.28 1.59
N VAL A 328 -24.63 -18.48 2.18
CA VAL A 328 -23.44 -17.67 1.91
C VAL A 328 -22.93 -17.88 0.49
N GLU A 329 -22.90 -19.12 -0.01
CA GLU A 329 -22.49 -19.43 -1.37
C GLU A 329 -23.42 -18.76 -2.41
N SER A 330 -24.73 -18.83 -2.19
CA SER A 330 -25.72 -18.16 -3.03
C SER A 330 -25.52 -16.65 -3.04
N LEU A 331 -25.30 -16.05 -1.86
CA LEU A 331 -25.01 -14.62 -1.75
C LEU A 331 -23.71 -14.24 -2.48
N LEU A 332 -22.65 -15.04 -2.38
CA LEU A 332 -21.39 -14.82 -3.10
C LEU A 332 -21.58 -14.83 -4.62
N LYS A 333 -22.43 -15.72 -5.15
CA LYS A 333 -22.79 -15.77 -6.58
C LYS A 333 -23.54 -14.51 -6.99
N GLU A 334 -24.50 -14.07 -6.18
CA GLU A 334 -25.29 -12.86 -6.43
C GLU A 334 -24.41 -11.59 -6.48
N VAL A 335 -23.58 -11.37 -5.46
CA VAL A 335 -22.74 -10.16 -5.38
C VAL A 335 -21.63 -10.16 -6.43
N ARG A 336 -21.17 -11.33 -6.89
CA ARG A 336 -20.28 -11.44 -8.06
C ARG A 336 -20.99 -10.94 -9.32
N GLY A 337 -22.24 -11.34 -9.53
CA GLY A 337 -23.07 -10.86 -10.64
C GLY A 337 -23.24 -9.34 -10.60
N LEU A 338 -23.54 -8.79 -9.41
CA LEU A 338 -23.67 -7.35 -9.20
C LEU A 338 -22.36 -6.60 -9.50
N LEU A 339 -21.23 -7.09 -8.98
CA LEU A 339 -19.91 -6.49 -9.24
C LEU A 339 -19.58 -6.48 -10.73
N ASN A 340 -19.90 -7.56 -11.47
CA ASN A 340 -19.70 -7.63 -12.91
C ASN A 340 -20.59 -6.63 -13.67
N GLN A 341 -21.86 -6.50 -13.28
CA GLN A 341 -22.78 -5.51 -13.85
C GLN A 341 -22.25 -4.09 -13.66
N TYR A 342 -21.91 -3.73 -12.42
CA TYR A 342 -21.38 -2.40 -12.11
C TYR A 342 -20.04 -2.14 -12.82
N SER A 343 -19.18 -3.16 -12.94
CA SER A 343 -17.92 -3.04 -13.69
C SER A 343 -18.13 -2.82 -15.18
N TYR A 344 -19.24 -3.30 -15.75
CA TYR A 344 -19.59 -3.03 -17.14
C TYR A 344 -20.15 -1.60 -17.31
N GLU A 345 -20.97 -1.13 -16.38
CA GLU A 345 -21.68 0.14 -16.47
C GLU A 345 -20.83 1.35 -16.07
N TYR A 346 -19.96 1.20 -15.07
CA TYR A 346 -19.25 2.28 -14.36
C TYR A 346 -17.72 2.16 -14.46
N PHE A 347 -17.19 1.78 -15.62
CA PHE A 347 -15.73 1.66 -15.83
C PHE A 347 -15.07 3.01 -16.19
N ASP A 348 -15.10 3.94 -15.24
CA ASP A 348 -14.64 5.31 -15.42
C ASP A 348 -13.95 5.89 -14.17
N SER A 349 -13.32 7.06 -14.32
CA SER A 349 -12.49 7.68 -13.29
C SER A 349 -13.21 8.05 -11.99
N ASN A 350 -14.53 8.21 -11.98
CA ASN A 350 -15.27 8.54 -10.76
C ASN A 350 -15.74 7.30 -9.99
N HIS A 351 -15.75 6.15 -10.65
CA HIS A 351 -16.33 4.92 -10.12
C HIS A 351 -15.31 3.79 -9.92
N ILE A 352 -14.15 3.84 -10.58
CA ILE A 352 -13.19 2.74 -10.54
C ILE A 352 -12.70 2.43 -9.11
N ASP A 353 -12.52 3.46 -8.28
CA ASP A 353 -12.15 3.26 -6.87
C ASP A 353 -13.26 2.56 -6.09
N ILE A 354 -14.53 2.89 -6.33
CA ILE A 354 -15.68 2.22 -5.71
C ILE A 354 -15.70 0.73 -6.12
N LEU A 355 -15.43 0.44 -7.39
CA LEU A 355 -15.34 -0.93 -7.90
C LEU A 355 -14.18 -1.70 -7.27
N LEU A 356 -12.99 -1.09 -7.13
CA LEU A 356 -11.82 -1.71 -6.50
C LEU A 356 -12.08 -2.01 -5.02
N THR A 357 -12.66 -1.07 -4.28
CA THR A 357 -13.00 -1.21 -2.86
C THR A 357 -14.09 -2.26 -2.63
N SER A 358 -15.06 -2.37 -3.56
CA SER A 358 -16.09 -3.40 -3.53
C SER A 358 -15.52 -4.78 -3.93
N ALA A 359 -14.64 -4.84 -4.92
CA ALA A 359 -13.94 -6.06 -5.31
C ALA A 359 -13.06 -6.61 -4.19
N ASN A 360 -12.41 -5.74 -3.40
CA ASN A 360 -11.69 -6.16 -2.20
C ASN A 360 -12.62 -6.83 -1.19
N ARG A 361 -13.78 -6.23 -0.88
CA ARG A 361 -14.78 -6.83 0.03
C ARG A 361 -15.30 -8.17 -0.48
N TYR A 362 -15.50 -8.29 -1.78
CA TYR A 362 -15.87 -9.56 -2.40
C TYR A 362 -14.80 -10.63 -2.18
N LEU A 363 -13.52 -10.27 -2.34
CA LEU A 363 -12.42 -11.19 -2.08
C LEU A 363 -12.29 -11.57 -0.61
N ARG A 364 -12.52 -10.63 0.33
CA ARG A 364 -12.61 -10.93 1.77
C ARG A 364 -13.73 -11.93 2.05
N ALA A 365 -14.89 -11.73 1.44
CA ALA A 365 -16.02 -12.64 1.56
C ALA A 365 -15.65 -14.05 1.08
N LYS A 366 -14.99 -14.16 -0.08
CA LYS A 366 -14.47 -15.43 -0.59
C LYS A 366 -13.42 -16.05 0.31
N TYR A 367 -12.50 -15.25 0.85
CA TYR A 367 -11.45 -15.71 1.74
C TYR A 367 -12.05 -16.39 2.97
N TYR A 368 -12.94 -15.72 3.70
CA TYR A 368 -13.58 -16.32 4.86
C TYR A 368 -14.45 -17.53 4.50
N TYR A 369 -15.08 -17.56 3.32
CA TYR A 369 -15.78 -18.76 2.87
C TYR A 369 -14.82 -19.95 2.68
N HIS A 370 -13.66 -19.71 2.07
CA HIS A 370 -12.62 -20.74 1.93
C HIS A 370 -12.05 -21.21 3.27
N GLU A 371 -11.79 -20.29 4.21
CA GLU A 371 -11.34 -20.64 5.56
C GLU A 371 -12.40 -21.45 6.31
N ALA A 372 -13.69 -21.13 6.14
CA ALA A 372 -14.78 -21.92 6.70
C ALA A 372 -14.79 -23.37 6.17
N LEU A 373 -14.57 -23.56 4.86
CA LEU A 373 -14.56 -24.89 4.25
C LEU A 373 -13.33 -25.72 4.63
N ASN A 374 -12.22 -25.06 5.01
CA ASN A 374 -10.97 -25.72 5.39
C ASN A 374 -10.84 -25.92 6.91
N SER A 375 -11.70 -25.30 7.72
CA SER A 375 -11.66 -25.42 9.17
C SER A 375 -12.31 -26.72 9.65
N THR A 376 -11.75 -27.29 10.72
CA THR A 376 -12.30 -28.46 11.43
C THR A 376 -13.07 -28.07 12.69
N GLU A 377 -12.95 -26.83 13.14
CA GLU A 377 -13.55 -26.34 14.39
C GLU A 377 -14.90 -25.70 14.11
N LEU A 378 -15.98 -26.23 14.69
CA LEU A 378 -17.36 -25.79 14.41
C LEU A 378 -17.57 -24.29 14.68
N ASN A 379 -16.94 -23.75 15.74
CA ASN A 379 -17.02 -22.33 16.08
C ASN A 379 -16.32 -21.45 15.04
N ASP A 380 -15.19 -21.91 14.50
CA ASP A 380 -14.45 -21.18 13.47
C ASP A 380 -15.22 -21.23 12.15
N ILE A 381 -15.77 -22.39 11.76
CA ILE A 381 -16.64 -22.53 10.59
C ILE A 381 -17.80 -21.51 10.69
N LEU A 382 -18.48 -21.47 11.83
CA LEU A 382 -19.57 -20.52 12.06
C LEU A 382 -19.09 -19.06 11.91
N GLN A 383 -18.02 -18.68 12.61
CA GLN A 383 -17.51 -17.31 12.59
C GLN A 383 -17.10 -16.89 11.18
N TYR A 384 -16.39 -17.76 10.45
CA TYR A 384 -15.94 -17.51 9.08
C TYR A 384 -17.11 -17.41 8.10
N LEU A 385 -18.14 -18.26 8.21
CA LEU A 385 -19.35 -18.13 7.38
C LEU A 385 -20.08 -16.80 7.64
N ILE A 386 -20.19 -16.36 8.89
CA ILE A 386 -20.77 -15.06 9.21
C ILE A 386 -19.91 -13.91 8.64
N TYR A 387 -18.59 -13.92 8.82
CA TYR A 387 -17.75 -12.90 8.21
C TYR A 387 -17.87 -12.89 6.68
N SER A 388 -17.87 -14.06 6.04
CA SER A 388 -18.07 -14.19 4.60
C SER A 388 -19.37 -13.52 4.15
N LYS A 389 -20.48 -13.83 4.84
CA LYS A 389 -21.79 -13.22 4.57
C LYS A 389 -21.73 -11.69 4.65
N TYR A 390 -21.17 -11.16 5.73
CA TYR A 390 -21.17 -9.72 5.97
C TYR A 390 -20.22 -8.96 5.04
N TYR A 391 -19.10 -9.54 4.61
CA TYR A 391 -18.27 -8.95 3.56
C TYR A 391 -18.94 -9.01 2.17
N ALA A 392 -19.74 -10.05 1.89
CA ALA A 392 -20.56 -10.09 0.68
C ALA A 392 -21.64 -8.98 0.72
N LEU A 393 -22.33 -8.80 1.85
CA LEU A 393 -23.26 -7.69 2.04
C LEU A 393 -22.56 -6.33 1.92
N ALA A 394 -21.36 -6.18 2.48
CA ALA A 394 -20.57 -4.96 2.35
C ALA A 394 -20.18 -4.69 0.90
N THR A 395 -19.92 -5.72 0.08
CA THR A 395 -19.72 -5.55 -1.36
C THR A 395 -20.94 -4.87 -1.99
N ARG A 396 -22.15 -5.34 -1.67
CA ARG A 396 -23.40 -4.75 -2.16
C ARG A 396 -23.58 -3.31 -1.68
N THR A 397 -23.38 -3.03 -0.39
CA THR A 397 -23.60 -1.67 0.14
C THR A 397 -22.62 -0.68 -0.47
N TRP A 398 -21.33 -1.03 -0.59
CA TRP A 398 -20.32 -0.13 -1.15
C TRP A 398 -20.54 0.20 -2.63
N LEU A 399 -21.09 -0.74 -3.43
CA LEU A 399 -21.50 -0.45 -4.81
C LEU A 399 -22.59 0.62 -4.90
N GLN A 400 -23.41 0.84 -3.85
CA GLN A 400 -24.43 1.89 -3.86
C GLN A 400 -23.84 3.30 -3.95
N LEU A 401 -22.57 3.49 -3.55
CA LEU A 401 -21.88 4.78 -3.74
C LEU A 401 -21.81 5.16 -5.22
N ALA A 402 -21.77 4.21 -6.15
CA ALA A 402 -21.72 4.53 -7.56
C ALA A 402 -23.01 5.21 -8.07
N ASN A 403 -24.14 5.04 -7.38
CA ASN A 403 -25.41 5.61 -7.79
C ASN A 403 -25.53 7.12 -7.51
N VAL A 404 -24.62 7.70 -6.72
CA VAL A 404 -24.67 9.13 -6.34
C VAL A 404 -23.62 9.98 -7.05
N PHE A 405 -22.82 9.40 -7.95
CA PHE A 405 -21.82 10.12 -8.72
C PHE A 405 -22.14 10.10 -10.22
N SER A 406 -21.77 11.18 -10.90
CA SER A 406 -21.81 11.24 -12.37
C SER A 406 -20.63 10.47 -12.97
N LYS A 407 -20.81 9.93 -14.17
CA LYS A 407 -19.72 9.24 -14.90
C LYS A 407 -18.55 10.18 -15.14
N GLY A 408 -17.34 9.67 -14.86
CA GLY A 408 -16.08 10.34 -15.15
C GLY A 408 -15.55 10.04 -16.56
N GLU A 409 -14.25 10.23 -16.74
CA GLU A 409 -13.56 9.88 -17.99
C GLU A 409 -13.42 8.36 -18.12
N SER A 410 -13.66 7.83 -19.32
CA SER A 410 -13.49 6.40 -19.60
C SER A 410 -12.03 5.97 -19.37
N ILE A 411 -11.84 4.83 -18.72
CA ILE A 411 -10.51 4.25 -18.48
C ILE A 411 -10.15 3.28 -19.59
N ASP A 412 -8.93 3.40 -20.14
CA ASP A 412 -8.42 2.44 -21.11
C ASP A 412 -8.21 1.06 -20.48
N LYS A 413 -8.83 0.03 -21.07
CA LYS A 413 -8.80 -1.34 -20.53
C LYS A 413 -7.41 -1.98 -20.61
N GLY A 414 -6.60 -1.63 -21.62
CA GLY A 414 -5.24 -2.15 -21.77
C GLY A 414 -4.33 -1.61 -20.66
N ARG A 415 -4.41 -0.30 -20.43
CA ARG A 415 -3.73 0.39 -19.34
C ARG A 415 -4.19 -0.11 -17.97
N PHE A 416 -5.49 -0.32 -17.78
CA PHE A 416 -6.02 -0.88 -16.54
C PHE A 416 -5.42 -2.26 -16.26
N THR A 417 -5.42 -3.16 -17.24
CA THR A 417 -4.84 -4.51 -17.08
C THR A 417 -3.35 -4.44 -16.72
N LYS A 418 -2.56 -3.64 -17.43
CA LYS A 418 -1.13 -3.46 -17.13
C LYS A 418 -0.90 -2.87 -15.73
N THR A 419 -1.71 -1.90 -15.33
CA THR A 419 -1.62 -1.26 -14.00
C THR A 419 -2.03 -2.23 -12.90
N ALA A 420 -3.07 -3.03 -13.12
CA ALA A 420 -3.49 -4.09 -12.21
C ALA A 420 -2.37 -5.10 -11.96
N GLU A 421 -1.72 -5.58 -13.02
CA GLU A 421 -0.56 -6.48 -12.90
C GLU A 421 0.62 -5.82 -12.20
N ALA A 422 0.88 -4.54 -12.49
CA ALA A 422 1.97 -3.81 -11.86
C ALA A 422 1.76 -3.61 -10.36
N VAL A 423 0.55 -3.23 -9.94
CA VAL A 423 0.18 -3.05 -8.52
C VAL A 423 0.08 -4.39 -7.79
N TYR A 424 -0.43 -5.43 -8.45
CA TYR A 424 -0.46 -6.78 -7.87
C TYR A 424 0.95 -7.31 -7.63
N SER A 425 1.82 -7.25 -8.63
CA SER A 425 3.20 -7.72 -8.51
C SER A 425 4.04 -6.92 -7.51
N SER A 426 3.77 -5.62 -7.32
CA SER A 426 4.50 -4.82 -6.33
C SER A 426 4.29 -5.31 -4.89
N ALA A 427 3.09 -5.82 -4.58
CA ALA A 427 2.79 -6.34 -3.25
C ALA A 427 3.68 -7.54 -2.91
N ASN A 428 3.98 -8.40 -3.89
CA ASN A 428 4.89 -9.53 -3.71
C ASN A 428 6.34 -9.07 -3.45
N THR A 429 6.79 -8.00 -4.11
CA THR A 429 8.12 -7.42 -3.88
C THR A 429 8.25 -6.89 -2.45
N ILE A 430 7.24 -6.14 -1.96
CA ILE A 430 7.25 -5.61 -0.59
C ILE A 430 7.15 -6.75 0.43
N LEU A 431 6.32 -7.77 0.16
CA LEU A 431 6.18 -8.93 1.04
C LEU A 431 7.51 -9.70 1.17
N ALA A 432 8.18 -9.96 0.06
CA ALA A 432 9.48 -10.62 0.07
C ALA A 432 10.52 -9.84 0.89
N TYR A 433 10.44 -8.50 0.86
CA TYR A 433 11.30 -7.65 1.67
C TYR A 433 11.00 -7.78 3.17
N ILE A 434 9.73 -7.63 3.58
CA ILE A 434 9.28 -7.78 4.97
C ILE A 434 9.69 -9.14 5.54
N LEU A 435 9.49 -10.22 4.78
CA LEU A 435 9.87 -11.57 5.20
C LEU A 435 11.40 -11.71 5.34
N ALA A 436 12.19 -11.12 4.43
CA ALA A 436 13.65 -11.11 4.54
C ALA A 436 14.15 -10.33 5.76
N MET A 437 13.34 -9.43 6.30
CA MET A 437 13.64 -8.66 7.52
C MET A 437 13.15 -9.34 8.79
N ASN A 438 12.56 -10.55 8.68
CA ASN A 438 12.00 -11.30 9.81
C ASN A 438 10.95 -10.50 10.60
N ILE A 439 10.18 -9.64 9.91
CA ILE A 439 9.02 -8.96 10.49
C ILE A 439 7.87 -9.96 10.51
N ASN A 440 7.33 -10.20 11.70
CA ASN A 440 6.12 -11.02 11.87
C ASN A 440 4.90 -10.17 11.50
N LEU A 441 4.07 -10.70 10.60
CA LEU A 441 2.82 -10.06 10.23
C LEU A 441 1.74 -10.38 11.27
N ASP A 442 0.89 -9.40 11.54
CA ASP A 442 -0.28 -9.61 12.37
C ASP A 442 -1.37 -10.42 11.62
N ARG A 443 -2.50 -10.67 12.29
CA ARG A 443 -3.64 -11.36 11.68
C ARG A 443 -4.17 -10.64 10.43
N SER A 444 -4.09 -9.32 10.38
CA SER A 444 -4.51 -8.50 9.23
C SER A 444 -3.60 -8.73 8.02
N GLY A 445 -2.29 -8.87 8.26
CA GLY A 445 -1.29 -9.26 7.27
C GLY A 445 -1.52 -10.66 6.73
N GLU A 446 -1.78 -11.64 7.60
CA GLU A 446 -2.12 -13.01 7.18
C GLU A 446 -3.39 -13.06 6.32
N GLU A 447 -4.45 -12.35 6.73
CA GLU A 447 -5.69 -12.21 5.96
C GLU A 447 -5.41 -11.61 4.57
N ALA A 448 -4.64 -10.51 4.53
CA ALA A 448 -4.30 -9.83 3.28
C ALA A 448 -3.50 -10.72 2.32
N ILE A 449 -2.60 -11.56 2.83
CA ILE A 449 -1.86 -12.54 2.03
C ILE A 449 -2.81 -13.62 1.48
N GLY A 450 -3.74 -14.12 2.30
CA GLY A 450 -4.75 -15.08 1.87
C GLY A 450 -5.60 -14.53 0.71
N ILE A 451 -6.10 -13.30 0.86
CA ILE A 451 -6.85 -12.57 -0.17
C ILE A 451 -6.02 -12.38 -1.45
N TYR A 452 -4.76 -11.98 -1.30
CA TYR A 452 -3.83 -11.80 -2.41
C TYR A 452 -3.62 -13.09 -3.20
N LYS A 453 -3.43 -14.23 -2.51
CA LYS A 453 -3.29 -15.55 -3.13
C LYS A 453 -4.55 -15.95 -3.90
N LEU A 454 -5.73 -15.75 -3.32
CA LEU A 454 -7.01 -16.04 -4.00
C LEU A 454 -7.19 -15.24 -5.28
N ALA A 455 -6.80 -13.96 -5.26
CA ALA A 455 -6.91 -13.06 -6.42
C ALA A 455 -6.02 -13.45 -7.61
N SER A 456 -5.01 -14.33 -7.43
CA SER A 456 -4.14 -14.79 -8.52
C SER A 456 -4.91 -15.43 -9.69
N SER A 457 -6.03 -16.09 -9.37
CA SER A 457 -6.93 -16.76 -10.31
C SER A 457 -8.08 -15.89 -10.83
N GLU A 458 -8.16 -14.64 -10.38
CA GLU A 458 -9.25 -13.71 -10.71
C GLU A 458 -8.87 -12.73 -11.83
N GLY A 459 -9.84 -11.93 -12.26
CA GLY A 459 -9.66 -10.89 -13.27
C GLY A 459 -8.83 -9.69 -12.80
N PRO A 460 -8.48 -8.77 -13.72
CA PRO A 460 -7.64 -7.61 -13.41
C PRO A 460 -8.19 -6.73 -12.28
N LEU A 461 -9.51 -6.56 -12.17
CA LEU A 461 -10.13 -5.75 -11.11
C LEU A 461 -9.83 -6.31 -9.72
N GLN A 462 -10.04 -7.62 -9.54
CA GLN A 462 -9.77 -8.31 -8.28
C GLN A 462 -8.28 -8.34 -7.95
N LYS A 463 -7.41 -8.60 -8.94
CA LYS A 463 -5.95 -8.53 -8.76
C LYS A 463 -5.51 -7.16 -8.29
N MET A 464 -6.00 -6.10 -8.93
CA MET A 464 -5.70 -4.73 -8.54
C MET A 464 -6.19 -4.42 -7.13
N ALA A 465 -7.43 -4.77 -6.80
CA ALA A 465 -8.01 -4.57 -5.47
C ALA A 465 -7.24 -5.31 -4.36
N ALA A 466 -6.83 -6.56 -4.61
CA ALA A 466 -6.02 -7.34 -3.67
C ALA A 466 -4.60 -6.78 -3.52
N GLY A 467 -3.99 -6.40 -4.65
CA GLY A 467 -2.68 -5.77 -4.69
C GLY A 467 -2.65 -4.47 -3.90
N MET A 468 -3.62 -3.57 -4.12
CA MET A 468 -3.73 -2.31 -3.39
C MET A 468 -3.84 -2.53 -1.88
N TYR A 469 -4.72 -3.45 -1.47
CA TYR A 469 -4.94 -3.75 -0.06
C TYR A 469 -3.69 -4.33 0.61
N LEU A 470 -3.06 -5.32 -0.02
CA LEU A 470 -1.83 -5.90 0.51
C LEU A 470 -0.69 -4.87 0.54
N ASN A 471 -0.50 -4.05 -0.51
CA ASN A 471 0.50 -2.97 -0.48
C ASN A 471 0.27 -2.00 0.69
N ALA A 472 -0.99 -1.61 0.98
CA ALA A 472 -1.30 -0.72 2.09
C ALA A 472 -0.96 -1.36 3.45
N ILE A 473 -1.35 -2.62 3.67
CA ILE A 473 -1.04 -3.37 4.89
C ILE A 473 0.47 -3.52 5.06
N LEU A 474 1.19 -3.93 4.01
CA LEU A 474 2.64 -4.11 4.08
C LEU A 474 3.38 -2.78 4.29
N THR A 475 2.88 -1.68 3.75
CA THR A 475 3.44 -0.34 3.99
C THR A 475 3.22 0.09 5.44
N TYR A 476 2.02 -0.13 5.98
CA TYR A 476 1.72 0.03 7.40
C TYR A 476 2.67 -0.79 8.29
N GLU A 477 2.82 -2.09 8.01
CA GLU A 477 3.68 -2.98 8.77
C GLU A 477 5.14 -2.54 8.73
N LEU A 478 5.64 -2.14 7.55
CA LEU A 478 6.99 -1.57 7.43
C LEU A 478 7.16 -0.32 8.27
N HIS A 479 6.19 0.61 8.22
CA HIS A 479 6.30 1.84 8.96
C HIS A 479 6.26 1.62 10.48
N VAL A 480 5.33 0.81 10.97
CA VAL A 480 5.14 0.57 12.41
C VAL A 480 6.29 -0.23 13.01
N ASN A 481 6.81 -1.25 12.31
CA ASN A 481 7.86 -2.11 12.86
C ASN A 481 9.26 -1.47 12.85
N TYR A 482 9.52 -0.49 11.99
CA TYR A 482 10.84 0.17 11.87
C TYR A 482 10.92 1.54 12.54
N SER A 483 9.80 2.24 12.66
CA SER A 483 9.84 3.58 13.22
C SER A 483 9.91 3.49 14.73
N ILE A 484 10.77 4.34 15.32
CA ILE A 484 10.94 4.42 16.78
C ILE A 484 9.66 4.98 17.45
N SER A 485 8.78 5.65 16.69
CA SER A 485 7.56 6.27 17.21
C SER A 485 6.37 6.13 16.24
N LEU A 486 5.27 5.56 16.73
CA LEU A 486 3.99 5.50 16.02
C LEU A 486 3.44 6.90 15.72
N GLU A 487 3.74 7.89 16.55
CA GLU A 487 3.35 9.29 16.32
C GLU A 487 4.03 9.86 15.06
N ASN A 488 5.30 9.53 14.83
CA ASN A 488 6.02 9.94 13.63
C ASN A 488 5.46 9.27 12.37
N VAL A 489 5.10 7.98 12.48
CA VAL A 489 4.42 7.24 11.40
C VAL A 489 3.08 7.89 11.08
N LEU A 490 2.28 8.20 12.10
CA LEU A 490 0.98 8.84 11.94
C LEU A 490 1.10 10.20 11.22
N LYS A 491 1.99 11.08 11.69
CA LYS A 491 2.25 12.39 11.05
C LYS A 491 2.71 12.23 9.59
N LYS A 492 3.55 11.24 9.32
CA LYS A 492 4.04 10.94 7.96
C LYS A 492 2.91 10.46 7.05
N SER A 493 2.07 9.56 7.52
CA SER A 493 0.98 8.96 6.75
C SER A 493 -0.14 9.97 6.49
N GLU A 494 -0.50 10.79 7.49
CA GLU A 494 -1.43 11.92 7.32
C GLU A 494 -0.93 12.90 6.27
N TYR A 495 0.35 13.28 6.35
CA TYR A 495 0.97 14.18 5.38
C TYR A 495 0.94 13.60 3.96
N ALA A 496 1.34 12.34 3.78
CA ALA A 496 1.35 11.67 2.49
C ALA A 496 -0.05 11.57 1.87
N SER A 497 -1.03 11.13 2.67
CA SER A 497 -2.44 11.06 2.29
C SER A 497 -2.99 12.42 1.86
N GLY A 498 -2.68 13.47 2.62
CA GLY A 498 -3.12 14.83 2.28
C GLY A 498 -2.48 15.39 1.01
N ILE A 499 -1.20 15.10 0.77
CA ILE A 499 -0.53 15.45 -0.50
C ILE A 499 -1.18 14.71 -1.68
N ALA A 500 -1.45 13.42 -1.52
CA ALA A 500 -2.07 12.59 -2.55
C ALA A 500 -3.44 13.17 -2.94
N LEU A 501 -4.33 13.41 -1.97
CA LEU A 501 -5.65 14.01 -2.24
C LEU A 501 -5.56 15.36 -2.95
N SER A 502 -4.63 16.22 -2.55
CA SER A 502 -4.43 17.50 -3.24
C SER A 502 -3.96 17.31 -4.69
N LEU A 503 -3.11 16.31 -4.95
CA LEU A 503 -2.70 15.97 -6.32
C LEU A 503 -3.91 15.51 -7.15
N ALA A 504 -4.75 14.63 -6.62
CA ALA A 504 -5.98 14.18 -7.29
C ALA A 504 -6.92 15.35 -7.63
N LYS A 505 -7.18 16.25 -6.67
CA LYS A 505 -8.01 17.44 -6.89
C LYS A 505 -7.38 18.39 -7.93
N SER A 506 -6.06 18.57 -7.94
CA SER A 506 -5.36 19.34 -8.96
C SER A 506 -5.50 18.75 -10.38
N ASN A 507 -5.77 17.45 -10.46
CA ASN A 507 -6.06 16.72 -11.69
C ASN A 507 -7.57 16.61 -12.00
N LYS A 508 -8.42 17.34 -11.25
CA LYS A 508 -9.89 17.33 -11.40
C LYS A 508 -10.51 15.93 -11.19
N LEU A 509 -9.86 15.09 -10.39
CA LEU A 509 -10.36 13.77 -10.02
C LEU A 509 -11.25 13.86 -8.78
N ASN A 510 -12.17 12.91 -8.63
CA ASN A 510 -13.04 12.78 -7.45
C ASN A 510 -12.73 11.50 -6.65
N PRO A 511 -11.69 11.47 -5.81
CA PRO A 511 -11.22 10.27 -5.13
C PRO A 511 -12.05 9.99 -3.85
N VAL A 512 -13.37 9.78 -3.99
CA VAL A 512 -14.29 9.71 -2.83
C VAL A 512 -13.92 8.62 -1.82
N ILE A 513 -13.43 7.48 -2.29
CA ILE A 513 -12.99 6.39 -1.41
C ILE A 513 -11.80 6.83 -0.56
N ALA A 514 -10.83 7.54 -1.15
CA ALA A 514 -9.69 8.06 -0.41
C ALA A 514 -10.13 9.12 0.62
N GLU A 515 -11.10 9.97 0.26
CA GLU A 515 -11.69 10.93 1.20
C GLU A 515 -12.36 10.25 2.39
N ILE A 516 -13.10 9.15 2.14
CA ILE A 516 -13.69 8.32 3.20
C ILE A 516 -12.60 7.77 4.12
N TYR A 517 -11.55 7.16 3.57
CA TYR A 517 -10.49 6.60 4.38
C TYR A 517 -9.72 7.66 5.18
N GLN A 518 -9.39 8.81 4.59
CA GLN A 518 -8.72 9.89 5.31
C GLN A 518 -9.59 10.49 6.41
N TYR A 519 -10.88 10.68 6.15
CA TYR A 519 -11.85 11.13 7.15
C TYR A 519 -11.86 10.18 8.36
N SER A 520 -11.94 8.87 8.11
CA SER A 520 -11.94 7.84 9.16
C SER A 520 -10.61 7.78 9.92
N ALA A 521 -9.48 7.90 9.20
CA ALA A 521 -8.16 7.95 9.82
C ALA A 521 -8.08 9.07 10.86
N ARG A 522 -8.57 10.27 10.54
CA ARG A 522 -8.55 11.43 11.44
C ARG A 522 -9.42 11.23 12.68
N LYS A 523 -10.54 10.54 12.57
CA LYS A 523 -11.42 10.25 13.72
C LYS A 523 -10.79 9.24 14.67
N LEU A 524 -9.98 8.32 14.14
CA LEU A 524 -9.30 7.28 14.92
C LEU A 524 -7.94 7.72 15.49
N SER A 525 -7.38 8.86 15.07
CA SER A 525 -5.99 9.22 15.38
C SER A 525 -5.64 9.25 16.86
N SER A 526 -6.61 9.53 17.74
CA SER A 526 -6.43 9.54 19.20
C SER A 526 -6.81 8.23 19.89
N SER A 527 -7.81 7.51 19.38
CA SER A 527 -8.34 6.29 20.03
C SER A 527 -7.68 5.02 19.53
N ASP A 528 -7.28 4.98 18.26
CA ASP A 528 -6.62 3.86 17.60
C ASP A 528 -5.65 4.37 16.52
N PRO A 529 -4.44 4.83 16.95
CA PRO A 529 -3.46 5.40 16.04
C PRO A 529 -2.94 4.39 14.99
N ALA A 530 -2.93 3.09 15.31
CA ALA A 530 -2.47 2.05 14.40
C ALA A 530 -3.44 1.90 13.21
N SER A 531 -4.74 1.74 13.48
CA SER A 531 -5.76 1.73 12.42
C SER A 531 -5.79 3.05 11.65
N SER A 532 -5.55 4.17 12.33
CA SER A 532 -5.46 5.49 11.69
C SER A 532 -4.36 5.53 10.62
N VAL A 533 -3.16 5.00 10.90
CA VAL A 533 -2.08 4.86 9.92
C VAL A 533 -2.55 4.06 8.71
N LEU A 534 -3.09 2.86 8.92
CA LEU A 534 -3.57 2.01 7.83
C LEU A 534 -4.61 2.72 6.94
N PHE A 535 -5.53 3.48 7.52
CA PHE A 535 -6.50 4.26 6.74
C PHE A 535 -5.86 5.39 5.94
N TYR A 536 -4.82 6.04 6.45
CA TYR A 536 -4.05 7.00 5.65
C TYR A 536 -3.33 6.34 4.47
N GLU A 537 -2.72 5.17 4.70
CA GLU A 537 -2.06 4.37 3.66
C GLU A 537 -3.07 3.96 2.56
N LEU A 538 -4.24 3.45 2.96
CA LEU A 538 -5.32 3.12 2.02
C LEU A 538 -5.79 4.33 1.21
N SER A 539 -5.97 5.48 1.85
CA SER A 539 -6.33 6.73 1.17
C SER A 539 -5.30 7.09 0.09
N ALA A 540 -4.02 7.13 0.44
CA ALA A 540 -2.96 7.47 -0.49
C ALA A 540 -2.85 6.45 -1.64
N MET A 541 -2.95 5.15 -1.33
CA MET A 541 -2.93 4.06 -2.32
C MET A 541 -4.04 4.18 -3.37
N HIS A 542 -5.27 4.51 -2.95
CA HIS A 542 -6.38 4.75 -3.87
C HIS A 542 -6.08 5.92 -4.81
N VAL A 543 -5.57 7.03 -4.29
CA VAL A 543 -5.24 8.20 -5.11
C VAL A 543 -4.14 7.89 -6.13
N TYR A 544 -3.02 7.29 -5.71
CA TYR A 544 -1.94 6.96 -6.63
C TYR A 544 -2.39 6.00 -7.72
N THR A 545 -3.25 5.05 -7.36
CA THR A 545 -3.87 4.13 -8.32
C THR A 545 -4.74 4.86 -9.33
N LEU A 546 -5.63 5.76 -8.88
CA LEU A 546 -6.48 6.55 -9.77
C LEU A 546 -5.66 7.43 -10.72
N LEU A 547 -4.56 8.02 -10.24
CA LEU A 547 -3.62 8.78 -11.06
C LEU A 547 -2.97 7.91 -12.14
N GLN A 548 -2.59 6.65 -11.81
CA GLN A 548 -2.05 5.71 -12.80
C GLN A 548 -3.01 5.39 -13.92
N LEU A 549 -4.32 5.51 -13.70
CA LEU A 549 -5.35 5.18 -14.69
C LEU A 549 -5.78 6.38 -15.55
N THR A 550 -5.53 7.61 -15.08
CA THR A 550 -6.12 8.84 -15.65
C THR A 550 -5.10 9.83 -16.24
N ASN A 551 -3.82 9.75 -15.86
CA ASN A 551 -2.77 10.61 -16.42
C ASN A 551 -2.64 10.48 -17.95
N LYS A 552 -2.30 11.54 -18.67
CA LYS A 552 -2.34 11.55 -20.15
C LYS A 552 -1.02 11.12 -20.82
#